data_AF-A0A2N0Z2Y0-F1
#
_entry.id   AF-A0A2N0Z2Y0-F1
#
_cell.length_a   1.000
_cell.length_b   1.000
_cell.length_c   1.000
_cell.angle_alpha   90.00
_cell.angle_beta   90.00
_cell.angle_gamma   90.00
#
_symmetry.space_group_name_H-M   'P 1'
#
loop_
_entity.id
_entity.type
_entity.pdbx_description
1 polymer ?
#
loop_
_entity_poly.entity_id
_entity_poly.type
_entity_poly.pdbx_seq_one_letter_code
_entity_poly.pdbx_strand_id
1 'polypeptide(L)'
;MKCDSCQPKQKGYTVIFSNVEDMEKIQYYFIKFAETEYKMINTSTIWLIEPHFFSLMDYVCKHLKIEQVYAVESDPLNPFEKIEEKQPLTFFNESRKSSWIDDVIEENRLITYFQPIIGVHNNEPVIIGHELLSRGMEKSGEIIPPYKLFEAARIHNRLFSLDRACRMQAVRQAASVDDVLVFINFIPTAIYVPEHCLASTFQLINELEIQPHQIVFEVVETDEVKDIHQLKRILDYYRSHGFLYALDDVGSGYNDIDKLMALKPDIVKLAIEYTNGVSSNVEKQKMAKLVLKSCRQIGAKALAEGVEKEEDYVFLKKMGYDLFQGYFFSKPLPTPLQQEKLTSMLRTH
;
A
#
# COMPACT_ATOMS: atom_id res chain seq x y z
N MET A 1 19.41 2.60 15.38
CA MET A 1 18.34 3.44 15.94
C MET A 1 17.00 2.85 15.49
N LYS A 2 16.05 2.61 16.39
CA LYS A 2 14.67 2.30 15.98
C LYS A 2 14.07 3.59 15.39
N CYS A 3 13.60 3.53 14.14
CA CYS A 3 12.91 4.67 13.54
C CYS A 3 11.51 4.75 14.13
N ASP A 4 11.21 5.88 14.77
CA ASP A 4 9.94 6.13 15.47
C ASP A 4 8.70 6.04 14.58
N SER A 5 8.85 6.16 13.27
CA SER A 5 7.77 6.02 12.30
C SER A 5 7.54 4.57 11.86
N CYS A 6 8.49 3.66 12.11
CA CYS A 6 8.45 2.29 11.59
C CYS A 6 7.50 1.34 12.33
N GLN A 7 7.00 1.75 13.49
CA GLN A 7 6.04 0.99 14.29
C GLN A 7 4.82 1.87 14.55
N PRO A 8 3.59 1.30 14.57
CA PRO A 8 2.44 2.01 15.07
C PRO A 8 2.74 2.66 16.43
N LYS A 9 2.45 3.95 16.56
CA LYS A 9 2.51 4.63 17.86
C LYS A 9 1.15 4.54 18.52
N GLN A 10 1.14 4.08 19.78
CA GLN A 10 -0.07 4.06 20.59
C GLN A 10 -0.64 5.47 20.70
N LYS A 11 -1.91 5.65 20.30
CA LYS A 11 -2.62 6.92 20.44
C LYS A 11 -3.35 6.99 21.78
N GLY A 12 -3.66 8.20 22.19
CA GLY A 12 -4.46 8.50 23.37
C GLY A 12 -5.55 9.51 23.05
N TYR A 13 -6.61 9.48 23.85
CA TYR A 13 -7.78 10.33 23.67
C TYR A 13 -8.23 10.91 25.00
N THR A 14 -8.46 12.22 25.04
CA THR A 14 -9.20 12.87 26.11
C THR A 14 -10.68 12.86 25.77
N VAL A 15 -11.48 12.25 26.65
CA VAL A 15 -12.93 12.12 26.54
C VAL A 15 -13.59 13.03 27.58
N ILE A 16 -14.61 13.77 27.15
CA ILE A 16 -15.29 14.81 27.92
C ILE A 16 -16.77 14.50 27.93
N PHE A 17 -17.32 14.38 29.12
CA PHE A 17 -18.75 14.16 29.37
C PHE A 17 -19.41 15.48 29.76
N SER A 18 -20.46 15.88 29.04
CA SER A 18 -21.25 17.05 29.43
C SER A 18 -22.08 16.82 30.70
N ASN A 19 -22.35 15.55 31.05
CA ASN A 19 -23.05 15.16 32.26
C ASN A 19 -22.13 14.39 33.21
N VAL A 20 -21.94 14.91 34.43
CA VAL A 20 -21.06 14.31 35.45
C VAL A 20 -21.61 12.95 35.93
N GLU A 21 -22.93 12.77 35.97
CA GLU A 21 -23.57 11.51 36.39
C GLU A 21 -23.22 10.33 35.46
N ASP A 22 -22.96 10.63 34.18
CA ASP A 22 -22.58 9.59 33.22
C ASP A 22 -21.14 9.11 33.47
N MET A 23 -20.27 9.97 34.00
CA MET A 23 -18.92 9.59 34.44
C MET A 23 -18.99 8.67 35.67
N GLU A 24 -19.82 8.99 36.66
CA GLU A 24 -19.97 8.16 37.87
C GLU A 24 -20.39 6.72 37.55
N LYS A 25 -21.20 6.52 36.50
CA LYS A 25 -21.62 5.18 36.04
C LYS A 25 -20.47 4.35 35.47
N ILE A 26 -19.46 5.00 34.89
CA ILE A 26 -18.34 4.33 34.22
C ILE A 26 -17.04 4.36 35.02
N GLN A 27 -16.94 5.11 36.13
CA GLN A 27 -15.69 5.19 36.92
C GLN A 27 -15.17 3.80 37.33
N TYR A 28 -16.08 2.86 37.64
CA TYR A 28 -15.76 1.50 38.05
C TYR A 28 -15.21 0.63 36.91
N TYR A 29 -15.51 0.99 35.67
CA TYR A 29 -15.00 0.30 34.48
C TYR A 29 -13.47 0.39 34.41
N PHE A 30 -12.89 1.50 34.85
CA PHE A 30 -11.46 1.81 34.70
C PHE A 30 -10.58 1.41 35.89
N ILE A 31 -11.16 1.00 37.03
CA ILE A 31 -10.43 0.70 38.28
C ILE A 31 -9.34 -0.39 38.10
N LYS A 32 -9.45 -1.22 37.05
CA LYS A 32 -8.51 -2.32 36.79
C LYS A 32 -7.39 -1.97 35.81
N PHE A 33 -7.40 -0.79 35.21
CA PHE A 33 -6.40 -0.40 34.21
C PHE A 33 -5.16 0.20 34.88
N ALA A 34 -4.02 0.15 34.19
CA ALA A 34 -2.80 0.78 34.69
C ALA A 34 -2.85 2.31 34.47
N GLU A 35 -2.15 3.09 35.30
CA GLU A 35 -2.08 4.56 35.15
C GLU A 35 -1.46 5.02 33.82
N THR A 36 -0.73 4.13 33.14
CA THR A 36 -0.19 4.37 31.79
C THR A 36 -1.25 4.23 30.69
N GLU A 37 -2.38 3.60 30.99
CA GLU A 37 -3.44 3.29 30.03
C GLU A 37 -4.67 4.19 30.19
N TYR A 38 -4.85 4.76 31.37
CA TYR A 38 -5.90 5.73 31.63
C TYR A 38 -5.49 6.72 32.71
N LYS A 39 -6.11 7.90 32.67
CA LYS A 39 -5.96 8.91 33.71
C LYS A 39 -7.24 9.70 33.88
N MET A 40 -7.80 9.66 35.09
CA MET A 40 -8.88 10.58 35.46
C MET A 40 -8.31 11.99 35.56
N ILE A 41 -8.83 12.92 34.77
CA ILE A 41 -8.34 14.31 34.76
C ILE A 41 -9.17 15.15 35.73
N ASN A 42 -10.48 15.01 35.69
CA ASN A 42 -11.43 15.62 36.62
C ASN A 42 -12.75 14.83 36.60
N THR A 43 -13.80 15.35 37.25
CA THR A 43 -15.10 14.67 37.41
C THR A 43 -15.86 14.43 36.10
N SER A 44 -15.51 15.10 35.00
CA SER A 44 -16.17 14.96 33.70
C SER A 44 -15.22 14.60 32.57
N THR A 45 -13.92 14.43 32.86
CA THR A 45 -12.88 14.27 31.84
C THR A 45 -11.94 13.13 32.20
N ILE A 46 -11.72 12.25 31.24
CA ILE A 46 -10.81 11.11 31.34
C ILE A 46 -9.89 11.07 30.12
N TRP A 47 -8.65 10.67 30.31
CA TRP A 47 -7.74 10.32 29.22
C TRP A 47 -7.60 8.80 29.15
N LEU A 48 -7.56 8.24 27.94
CA LEU A 48 -7.51 6.80 27.67
C LEU A 48 -6.57 6.52 26.50
N ILE A 49 -5.83 5.41 26.55
CA ILE A 49 -5.21 4.85 25.34
C ILE A 49 -6.28 4.41 24.34
N GLU A 50 -5.92 4.37 23.06
CA GLU A 50 -6.83 4.07 21.95
C GLU A 50 -7.68 2.79 22.15
N PRO A 51 -7.12 1.63 22.57
CA PRO A 51 -7.94 0.43 22.78
C PRO A 51 -9.05 0.63 23.84
N HIS A 52 -8.72 1.29 24.95
CA HIS A 52 -9.68 1.56 26.03
C HIS A 52 -10.67 2.66 25.64
N PHE A 53 -10.24 3.63 24.85
CA PHE A 53 -11.12 4.63 24.26
C PHE A 53 -12.19 3.98 23.38
N PHE A 54 -11.81 3.09 22.47
CA PHE A 54 -12.79 2.38 21.63
C PHE A 54 -13.70 1.45 22.42
N SER A 55 -13.20 0.83 23.50
CA SER A 55 -14.06 0.03 24.39
C SER A 55 -15.08 0.90 25.15
N LEU A 56 -14.67 2.08 25.61
CA LEU A 56 -15.57 3.08 26.18
C LEU A 56 -16.60 3.54 25.13
N MET A 57 -16.20 3.79 23.89
CA MET A 57 -17.14 4.16 22.82
C MET A 57 -18.26 3.14 22.67
N ASP A 58 -17.93 1.84 22.62
CA ASP A 58 -18.93 0.78 22.51
C ASP A 58 -19.91 0.77 23.69
N TYR A 59 -19.42 1.08 24.90
CA TYR A 59 -20.25 1.21 26.09
C TYR A 59 -21.17 2.44 26.00
N VAL A 60 -20.62 3.63 25.70
CA VAL A 60 -21.37 4.88 25.59
C VAL A 60 -22.48 4.74 24.55
N CYS A 61 -22.17 4.20 23.37
CA CYS A 61 -23.12 3.96 22.28
C CYS A 61 -24.31 3.08 22.71
N LYS A 62 -24.10 2.15 23.65
CA LYS A 62 -25.14 1.20 24.10
C LYS A 62 -25.92 1.67 25.32
N HIS A 63 -25.31 2.49 26.17
CA HIS A 63 -25.81 2.73 27.52
C HIS A 63 -26.02 4.20 27.87
N LEU A 64 -25.46 5.14 27.12
CA LEU A 64 -25.48 6.57 27.44
C LEU A 64 -25.95 7.42 26.24
N LYS A 65 -26.15 8.72 26.46
CA LYS A 65 -26.50 9.69 25.41
C LYS A 65 -25.23 10.15 24.70
N ILE A 66 -24.98 9.58 23.52
CA ILE A 66 -23.74 9.83 22.76
C ILE A 66 -23.54 11.29 22.37
N GLU A 67 -24.62 12.06 22.23
CA GLU A 67 -24.59 13.48 21.85
C GLU A 67 -23.99 14.38 22.94
N GLN A 68 -23.80 13.83 24.14
CA GLN A 68 -23.25 14.53 25.30
C GLN A 68 -21.78 14.15 25.58
N VAL A 69 -21.15 13.41 24.67
CA VAL A 69 -19.76 12.94 24.83
C VAL A 69 -18.91 13.38 23.65
N TYR A 70 -17.79 14.01 23.97
CA TYR A 70 -16.81 14.50 23.00
C TYR A 70 -15.45 13.89 23.26
N ALA A 71 -14.62 13.78 22.24
CA ALA A 71 -13.25 13.32 22.39
C ALA A 71 -12.28 14.06 21.47
N VAL A 72 -11.01 14.06 21.84
CA VAL A 72 -9.90 14.57 21.03
C VAL A 72 -8.66 13.72 21.24
N GLU A 73 -7.87 13.49 20.19
CA GLU A 73 -6.57 12.83 20.29
C GLU A 73 -5.60 13.71 21.09
N SER A 74 -4.98 13.18 22.13
CA SER A 74 -4.12 13.93 23.05
C SER A 74 -3.09 13.05 23.76
N ASP A 75 -2.02 13.69 24.22
CA ASP A 75 -0.98 13.08 25.06
C ASP A 75 -1.41 13.10 26.54
N PRO A 76 -1.14 12.06 27.35
CA PRO A 76 -1.54 12.01 28.76
C PRO A 76 -0.89 13.09 29.62
N LEU A 77 0.26 13.63 29.20
CA LEU A 77 0.95 14.74 29.85
C LEU A 77 0.29 16.08 29.50
N ASN A 78 -0.34 16.20 28.33
CA ASN A 78 -0.99 17.42 27.84
C ASN A 78 -2.42 17.16 27.34
N PRO A 79 -3.35 16.66 28.20
CA PRO A 79 -4.68 16.18 27.76
C PRO A 79 -5.59 17.27 27.19
N PHE A 80 -5.30 18.56 27.44
CA PHE A 80 -6.12 19.68 26.97
C PHE A 80 -5.50 20.47 25.81
N GLU A 81 -4.34 20.07 25.31
CA GLU A 81 -3.60 20.82 24.27
C GLU A 81 -4.47 21.13 23.04
N LYS A 82 -5.29 20.17 22.62
CA LYS A 82 -6.15 20.26 21.43
C LYS A 82 -7.64 20.32 21.73
N ILE A 83 -8.03 20.73 22.94
CA ILE A 83 -9.42 20.62 23.41
C ILE A 83 -10.45 21.38 22.54
N GLU A 84 -9.99 22.40 21.82
CA GLU A 84 -10.81 23.17 20.86
C GLU A 84 -11.18 22.34 19.62
N GLU A 85 -10.36 21.36 19.25
CA GLU A 85 -10.56 20.46 18.10
C GLU A 85 -11.47 19.26 18.41
N LYS A 86 -12.01 19.16 19.63
CA LYS A 86 -12.83 18.04 20.07
C LYS A 86 -13.99 17.76 19.11
N GLN A 87 -14.23 16.47 18.88
CA GLN A 87 -15.28 15.99 18.01
C GLN A 87 -16.31 15.19 18.82
N PRO A 88 -17.57 15.13 18.36
CA PRO A 88 -18.54 14.17 18.91
C PRO A 88 -18.01 12.74 18.82
N LEU A 89 -18.38 11.87 19.76
CA LEU A 89 -17.86 10.50 19.79
C LEU A 89 -18.10 9.71 18.48
N THR A 90 -19.22 9.98 17.80
CA THR A 90 -19.56 9.37 16.50
C THR A 90 -18.56 9.65 15.39
N PHE A 91 -17.78 10.74 15.50
CA PHE A 91 -16.72 11.07 14.55
C PHE A 91 -15.65 9.96 14.46
N PHE A 92 -15.40 9.26 15.57
CA PHE A 92 -14.36 8.24 15.67
C PHE A 92 -14.82 6.84 15.25
N ASN A 93 -16.05 6.69 14.74
CA ASN A 93 -16.60 5.38 14.37
C ASN A 93 -15.77 4.65 13.31
N GLU A 94 -15.28 5.37 12.30
CA GLU A 94 -14.47 4.76 11.23
C GLU A 94 -13.08 4.36 11.75
N SER A 95 -12.44 5.19 12.59
CA SER A 95 -11.21 4.80 13.29
C SER A 95 -11.43 3.58 14.18
N ARG A 96 -12.52 3.53 14.95
CA ARG A 96 -12.86 2.37 15.77
C ARG A 96 -13.00 1.09 14.92
N LYS A 97 -13.63 1.16 13.74
CA LYS A 97 -13.79 0.02 12.81
C LYS A 97 -12.50 -0.40 12.12
N SER A 98 -11.50 0.48 12.02
CA SER A 98 -10.24 0.23 11.31
C SER A 98 -9.03 0.01 12.21
N SER A 99 -9.21 0.07 13.53
CA SER A 99 -8.17 -0.14 14.56
C SER A 99 -7.39 -1.45 14.47
N TRP A 100 -7.96 -2.49 13.84
CA TRP A 100 -7.33 -3.78 13.60
C TRP A 100 -6.05 -3.70 12.75
N ILE A 101 -5.80 -2.60 12.05
CA ILE A 101 -4.63 -2.42 11.19
C ILE A 101 -3.32 -2.43 11.97
N ASP A 102 -3.30 -1.89 13.19
CA ASP A 102 -2.10 -1.86 14.03
C ASP A 102 -1.69 -3.31 14.38
N ASP A 103 -2.65 -4.16 14.78
CA ASP A 103 -2.41 -5.59 15.01
C ASP A 103 -1.87 -6.30 13.75
N VAL A 104 -2.36 -5.97 12.55
CA VAL A 104 -1.89 -6.62 11.30
C VAL A 104 -0.41 -6.33 11.08
N ILE A 105 0.01 -5.08 11.32
CA ILE A 105 1.38 -4.62 11.11
C ILE A 105 2.30 -5.21 12.19
N GLU A 106 1.91 -5.12 13.46
CA GLU A 106 2.73 -5.56 14.59
C GLU A 106 2.92 -7.09 14.63
N GLU A 107 1.86 -7.84 14.35
CA GLU A 107 1.89 -9.31 14.31
C GLU A 107 2.43 -9.85 12.97
N ASN A 108 2.81 -8.97 12.03
CA ASN A 108 3.27 -9.31 10.68
C ASN A 108 2.30 -10.24 9.92
N ARG A 109 0.99 -10.00 10.01
CA ARG A 109 -0.06 -10.79 9.33
C ARG A 109 -0.23 -10.39 7.86
N LEU A 110 0.88 -10.18 7.17
CA LEU A 110 0.92 -9.87 5.75
C LEU A 110 1.45 -11.06 4.97
N ILE A 111 0.78 -11.40 3.87
CA ILE A 111 1.18 -12.45 2.94
C ILE A 111 1.38 -11.85 1.54
N THR A 112 2.11 -12.55 0.69
CA THR A 112 2.41 -12.10 -0.68
C THR A 112 1.83 -13.06 -1.69
N TYR A 113 1.20 -12.51 -2.72
CA TYR A 113 0.79 -13.23 -3.91
C TYR A 113 1.67 -12.79 -5.08
N PHE A 114 1.88 -13.68 -6.04
CA PHE A 114 2.75 -13.49 -7.19
C PHE A 114 1.87 -13.44 -8.44
N GLN A 115 1.94 -12.33 -9.17
CA GLN A 115 1.33 -12.24 -10.50
C GLN A 115 2.43 -12.22 -11.56
N PRO A 116 2.45 -13.15 -12.53
CA PRO A 116 3.52 -13.22 -13.50
C PRO A 116 3.47 -12.04 -14.46
N ILE A 117 4.65 -11.54 -14.81
CA ILE A 117 4.87 -10.58 -15.88
C ILE A 117 5.53 -11.34 -17.03
N ILE A 118 4.96 -11.15 -18.21
CA ILE A 118 5.20 -11.96 -19.39
C ILE A 118 5.95 -11.12 -20.42
N GLY A 119 7.11 -11.59 -20.85
CA GLY A 119 7.80 -11.12 -22.04
C GLY A 119 7.51 -12.01 -23.25
N VAL A 120 8.15 -11.69 -24.37
CA VAL A 120 8.04 -12.49 -25.60
C VAL A 120 9.43 -12.94 -26.05
N HIS A 121 9.60 -14.26 -26.22
CA HIS A 121 10.83 -14.85 -26.76
C HIS A 121 10.47 -15.85 -27.86
N ASN A 122 11.09 -15.74 -29.04
CA ASN A 122 10.76 -16.57 -30.21
C ASN A 122 9.25 -16.62 -30.53
N ASN A 123 8.58 -15.47 -30.40
CA ASN A 123 7.14 -15.31 -30.57
C ASN A 123 6.27 -16.02 -29.49
N GLU A 124 6.87 -16.67 -28.51
CA GLU A 124 6.19 -17.36 -27.41
C GLU A 124 6.19 -16.52 -26.12
N PRO A 125 5.14 -16.62 -25.28
CA PRO A 125 5.09 -15.96 -23.97
C PRO A 125 6.04 -16.61 -22.95
N VAL A 126 6.89 -15.81 -22.32
CA VAL A 126 7.85 -16.26 -21.28
C VAL A 126 7.71 -15.44 -20.01
N ILE A 127 7.79 -16.08 -18.85
CA ILE A 127 7.81 -15.38 -17.56
C ILE A 127 9.15 -14.66 -17.43
N ILE A 128 9.11 -13.34 -17.26
CA ILE A 128 10.29 -12.50 -17.05
C ILE A 128 10.38 -11.95 -15.63
N GLY A 129 9.31 -12.13 -14.84
CA GLY A 129 9.24 -11.68 -13.46
C GLY A 129 7.87 -11.88 -12.84
N HIS A 130 7.74 -11.44 -11.60
CA HIS A 130 6.48 -11.44 -10.86
C HIS A 130 6.29 -10.12 -10.11
N GLU A 131 5.06 -9.62 -10.10
CA GLU A 131 4.64 -8.59 -9.15
C GLU A 131 4.24 -9.24 -7.83
N LEU A 132 4.80 -8.73 -6.73
CA LEU A 132 4.61 -9.21 -5.37
C LEU A 132 3.52 -8.39 -4.68
N LEU A 133 2.30 -8.91 -4.79
CA LEU A 133 1.08 -8.27 -4.36
C LEU A 133 0.76 -8.61 -2.91
N SER A 134 0.87 -7.63 -2.01
CA SER A 134 0.58 -7.81 -0.58
C SER A 134 -0.89 -8.09 -0.31
N ARG A 135 -1.19 -8.91 0.69
CA ARG A 135 -2.52 -9.18 1.24
C ARG A 135 -2.42 -9.23 2.76
N GLY A 136 -3.48 -8.88 3.46
CA GLY A 136 -3.56 -9.07 4.91
C GLY A 136 -4.21 -10.41 5.22
N MET A 137 -4.00 -10.89 6.44
CA MET A 137 -4.61 -12.12 6.93
C MET A 137 -5.31 -11.86 8.26
N GLU A 138 -6.61 -12.13 8.34
CA GLU A 138 -7.35 -12.12 9.60
C GLU A 138 -6.85 -13.21 10.56
N LYS A 139 -7.11 -13.04 11.86
CA LYS A 139 -6.80 -14.10 12.86
C LYS A 139 -7.57 -15.40 12.59
N SER A 140 -8.70 -15.33 11.88
CA SER A 140 -9.47 -16.49 11.39
C SER A 140 -8.83 -17.22 10.21
N GLY A 141 -7.84 -16.61 9.54
CA GLY A 141 -7.25 -17.12 8.29
C GLY A 141 -7.93 -16.62 7.00
N GLU A 142 -8.86 -15.66 7.09
CA GLU A 142 -9.45 -15.02 5.91
C GLU A 142 -8.55 -13.92 5.33
N ILE A 143 -8.56 -13.78 4.00
CA ILE A 143 -7.75 -12.76 3.31
C ILE A 143 -8.38 -11.38 3.44
N ILE A 144 -7.60 -10.42 3.92
CA ILE A 144 -7.91 -9.00 3.87
C ILE A 144 -7.39 -8.44 2.53
N PRO A 145 -8.27 -7.91 1.66
CA PRO A 145 -7.85 -7.35 0.38
C PRO A 145 -7.04 -6.04 0.59
N PRO A 146 -6.14 -5.70 -0.35
CA PRO A 146 -5.23 -4.55 -0.20
C PRO A 146 -5.96 -3.23 0.04
N TYR A 147 -7.04 -2.95 -0.68
CA TYR A 147 -7.76 -1.69 -0.56
C TYR A 147 -8.23 -1.43 0.89
N LYS A 148 -8.69 -2.47 1.61
CA LYS A 148 -9.08 -2.35 3.02
C LYS A 148 -7.89 -2.07 3.93
N LEU A 149 -6.73 -2.69 3.67
CA LEU A 149 -5.51 -2.43 4.43
C LEU A 149 -5.09 -0.97 4.32
N PHE A 150 -5.00 -0.46 3.08
CA PHE A 150 -4.54 0.91 2.83
C PHE A 150 -5.57 1.95 3.27
N GLU A 151 -6.87 1.68 3.13
CA GLU A 151 -7.92 2.54 3.69
C GLU A 151 -7.80 2.66 5.22
N ALA A 152 -7.72 1.52 5.93
CA ALA A 152 -7.53 1.50 7.38
C ALA A 152 -6.23 2.21 7.80
N ALA A 153 -5.14 1.97 7.07
CA ALA A 153 -3.86 2.62 7.35
C ALA A 153 -3.92 4.14 7.15
N ARG A 154 -4.66 4.66 6.15
CA ARG A 154 -4.84 6.11 5.99
C ARG A 154 -5.63 6.70 7.16
N ILE A 155 -6.72 6.07 7.59
CA ILE A 155 -7.52 6.52 8.74
C ILE A 155 -6.67 6.60 10.03
N HIS A 156 -5.76 5.65 10.23
CA HIS A 156 -4.90 5.61 11.43
C HIS A 156 -3.55 6.32 11.28
N ASN A 157 -3.25 6.95 10.13
CA ASN A 157 -1.93 7.52 9.82
C ASN A 157 -0.79 6.49 9.92
N ARG A 158 -1.02 5.29 9.38
CA ARG A 158 -0.10 4.14 9.34
C ARG A 158 0.43 3.82 7.95
N LEU A 159 0.20 4.69 6.97
CA LEU A 159 0.56 4.42 5.59
C LEU A 159 2.04 4.05 5.43
N PHE A 160 2.94 4.75 6.11
CA PHE A 160 4.36 4.42 6.12
C PHE A 160 4.68 3.09 6.82
N SER A 161 4.07 2.81 7.97
CA SER A 161 4.32 1.57 8.70
C SER A 161 3.82 0.35 7.91
N LEU A 162 2.64 0.47 7.28
CA LEU A 162 2.07 -0.56 6.40
C LEU A 162 2.91 -0.73 5.13
N ASP A 163 3.22 0.35 4.41
CA ASP A 163 4.06 0.32 3.20
C ASP A 163 5.39 -0.39 3.47
N ARG A 164 6.06 0.00 4.56
CA ARG A 164 7.29 -0.64 4.99
C ARG A 164 7.08 -2.12 5.29
N ALA A 165 6.05 -2.49 6.04
CA ALA A 165 5.78 -3.89 6.37
C ALA A 165 5.52 -4.74 5.10
N CYS A 166 4.73 -4.23 4.16
CA CYS A 166 4.50 -4.83 2.85
C CYS A 166 5.80 -5.00 2.06
N ARG A 167 6.63 -3.97 1.97
CA ARG A 167 7.94 -4.04 1.26
C ARG A 167 8.89 -5.04 1.91
N MET A 168 8.99 -5.04 3.23
CA MET A 168 9.83 -6.00 3.96
C MET A 168 9.35 -7.44 3.71
N GLN A 169 8.04 -7.68 3.74
CA GLN A 169 7.48 -8.99 3.43
C GLN A 169 7.72 -9.40 1.98
N ALA A 170 7.53 -8.49 1.02
CA ALA A 170 7.80 -8.75 -0.39
C ALA A 170 9.28 -9.10 -0.63
N VAL A 171 10.23 -8.38 -0.02
CA VAL A 171 11.66 -8.71 -0.11
C VAL A 171 11.96 -10.12 0.44
N ARG A 172 11.34 -10.54 1.55
CA ARG A 172 11.50 -11.91 2.05
C ARG A 172 11.02 -12.95 1.04
N GLN A 173 9.94 -12.65 0.33
CA GLN A 173 9.35 -13.53 -0.66
C GLN A 173 10.07 -13.49 -2.02
N ALA A 174 10.76 -12.40 -2.34
CA ALA A 174 11.59 -12.29 -3.53
C ALA A 174 12.71 -13.33 -3.57
N ALA A 175 13.24 -13.73 -2.42
CA ALA A 175 14.24 -14.79 -2.30
C ALA A 175 13.72 -16.20 -2.70
N SER A 176 12.40 -16.36 -2.88
CA SER A 176 11.79 -17.60 -3.39
C SER A 176 11.63 -17.62 -4.91
N VAL A 177 12.07 -16.56 -5.60
CA VAL A 177 11.94 -16.39 -7.04
C VAL A 177 13.32 -16.38 -7.68
N ASP A 178 13.64 -17.43 -8.44
CA ASP A 178 14.97 -17.60 -9.04
C ASP A 178 15.08 -16.88 -10.40
N ASP A 179 16.18 -16.14 -10.60
CA ASP A 179 16.66 -15.61 -11.89
C ASP A 179 15.67 -14.79 -12.75
N VAL A 180 14.65 -14.17 -12.14
CA VAL A 180 13.72 -13.26 -12.81
C VAL A 180 13.56 -11.93 -12.07
N LEU A 181 12.86 -10.97 -12.69
CA LEU A 181 12.55 -9.70 -12.04
C LEU A 181 11.47 -9.87 -10.97
N VAL A 182 11.54 -9.09 -9.90
CA VAL A 182 10.49 -8.99 -8.89
C VAL A 182 10.06 -7.54 -8.72
N PHE A 183 8.76 -7.29 -8.84
CA PHE A 183 8.18 -5.96 -8.75
C PHE A 183 7.62 -5.78 -7.35
N ILE A 184 8.08 -4.73 -6.65
CA ILE A 184 7.72 -4.43 -5.27
C ILE A 184 7.14 -3.02 -5.22
N ASN A 185 5.87 -2.94 -4.84
CA ASN A 185 5.14 -1.69 -4.79
C ASN A 185 5.63 -0.83 -3.61
N PHE A 186 5.66 0.47 -3.81
CA PHE A 186 5.92 1.44 -2.74
C PHE A 186 5.07 2.70 -2.91
N ILE A 187 4.65 3.25 -1.78
CA ILE A 187 3.90 4.50 -1.73
C ILE A 187 4.89 5.66 -1.55
N PRO A 188 5.03 6.56 -2.54
CA PRO A 188 6.02 7.64 -2.48
C PRO A 188 5.74 8.65 -1.37
N THR A 189 4.45 8.91 -1.08
CA THR A 189 4.03 9.85 -0.02
C THR A 189 4.38 9.36 1.40
N ALA A 190 4.71 8.07 1.54
CA ALA A 190 5.21 7.50 2.77
C ALA A 190 6.73 7.69 2.97
N ILE A 191 7.48 8.04 1.92
CA ILE A 191 8.95 8.14 1.97
C ILE A 191 9.39 9.61 2.00
N TYR A 192 9.75 10.08 3.19
CA TYR A 192 10.21 11.47 3.38
C TYR A 192 11.72 11.61 3.23
N VAL A 193 12.48 10.71 3.89
CA VAL A 193 13.95 10.68 3.83
C VAL A 193 14.36 9.30 3.31
N PRO A 194 14.64 9.14 2.01
CA PRO A 194 14.92 7.85 1.39
C PRO A 194 15.98 7.04 2.13
N GLU A 195 17.08 7.69 2.52
CA GLU A 195 18.23 7.10 3.20
C GLU A 195 17.83 6.41 4.51
N HIS A 196 16.86 6.97 5.24
CA HIS A 196 16.36 6.41 6.49
C HIS A 196 15.19 5.46 6.29
N CYS A 197 14.23 5.84 5.43
CA CYS A 197 13.00 5.08 5.18
C CYS A 197 13.25 3.76 4.43
N LEU A 198 14.30 3.68 3.62
CA LEU A 198 14.63 2.53 2.79
C LEU A 198 15.77 1.67 3.36
N ALA A 199 16.48 2.15 4.38
CA ALA A 199 17.64 1.46 4.97
C ALA A 199 17.34 0.00 5.32
N SER A 200 16.22 -0.27 6.01
CA SER A 200 15.89 -1.65 6.40
C SER A 200 15.55 -2.55 5.21
N THR A 201 14.96 -1.98 4.15
CA THR A 201 14.66 -2.71 2.91
C THR A 201 15.96 -3.11 2.23
N PHE A 202 16.91 -2.18 2.08
CA PHE A 202 18.19 -2.43 1.41
C PHE A 202 19.06 -3.38 2.22
N GLN A 203 19.07 -3.23 3.54
CA GLN A 203 19.74 -4.15 4.44
C GLN A 203 19.21 -5.58 4.25
N LEU A 204 17.88 -5.77 4.23
CA LEU A 204 17.30 -7.09 4.06
C LEU A 204 17.58 -7.68 2.66
N ILE A 205 17.53 -6.87 1.60
CA ILE A 205 17.91 -7.30 0.23
C ILE A 205 19.34 -7.85 0.22
N ASN A 206 20.26 -7.13 0.86
CA ASN A 206 21.67 -7.54 0.94
C ASN A 206 21.86 -8.79 1.83
N GLU A 207 21.14 -8.90 2.95
CA GLU A 207 21.17 -10.09 3.82
C GLU A 207 20.65 -11.35 3.12
N LEU A 208 19.73 -11.21 2.17
CA LEU A 208 19.19 -12.29 1.35
C LEU A 208 19.96 -12.51 0.04
N GLU A 209 21.06 -11.78 -0.17
CA GLU A 209 21.93 -11.87 -1.36
C GLU A 209 21.20 -11.69 -2.71
N ILE A 210 20.07 -10.98 -2.69
CA ILE A 210 19.29 -10.69 -3.90
C ILE A 210 20.02 -9.63 -4.72
N GLN A 211 20.22 -9.89 -6.02
CA GLN A 211 20.91 -8.93 -6.87
C GLN A 211 20.04 -7.69 -7.09
N PRO A 212 20.56 -6.47 -6.90
CA PRO A 212 19.74 -5.26 -7.02
C PRO A 212 19.01 -5.12 -8.35
N HIS A 213 19.64 -5.55 -9.46
CA HIS A 213 19.05 -5.48 -10.79
C HIS A 213 17.85 -6.43 -11.00
N GLN A 214 17.57 -7.33 -10.05
CA GLN A 214 16.37 -8.17 -10.05
C GLN A 214 15.16 -7.44 -9.47
N ILE A 215 15.36 -6.44 -8.60
CA ILE A 215 14.26 -5.72 -7.97
C ILE A 215 13.85 -4.52 -8.84
N VAL A 216 12.55 -4.45 -9.13
CA VAL A 216 11.89 -3.30 -9.72
C VAL A 216 11.01 -2.67 -8.64
N PHE A 217 11.33 -1.45 -8.20
CA PHE A 217 10.44 -0.72 -7.30
C PHE A 217 9.36 0.00 -8.10
N GLU A 218 8.11 -0.31 -7.79
CA GLU A 218 6.96 0.21 -8.51
C GLU A 218 6.29 1.33 -7.72
N VAL A 219 6.19 2.51 -8.34
CA VAL A 219 5.48 3.65 -7.75
C VAL A 219 3.99 3.43 -7.93
N VAL A 220 3.27 3.23 -6.82
CA VAL A 220 1.79 3.25 -6.81
C VAL A 220 1.27 4.63 -6.40
N GLU A 221 0.02 4.93 -6.75
CA GLU A 221 -0.63 6.23 -6.47
C GLU A 221 0.13 7.42 -7.08
N THR A 222 0.65 7.25 -8.30
CA THR A 222 1.47 8.26 -9.00
C THR A 222 0.77 9.63 -9.14
N ASP A 223 -0.56 9.67 -9.06
CA ASP A 223 -1.34 10.91 -9.11
C ASP A 223 -1.42 11.67 -7.78
N GLU A 224 -1.18 11.00 -6.64
CA GLU A 224 -1.12 11.65 -5.33
C GLU A 224 0.22 12.38 -5.10
N VAL A 225 1.18 12.20 -6.01
CA VAL A 225 2.50 12.83 -5.94
C VAL A 225 2.41 14.31 -6.35
N LYS A 226 2.34 15.18 -5.35
CA LYS A 226 2.37 16.64 -5.54
C LYS A 226 3.76 17.19 -5.83
N ASP A 227 4.79 16.59 -5.24
CA ASP A 227 6.19 17.01 -5.40
C ASP A 227 6.98 15.99 -6.24
N ILE A 228 7.10 16.30 -7.53
CA ILE A 228 7.85 15.48 -8.49
C ILE A 228 9.35 15.43 -8.15
N HIS A 229 9.91 16.46 -7.50
CA HIS A 229 11.32 16.47 -7.11
C HIS A 229 11.57 15.52 -5.95
N GLN A 230 10.65 15.43 -4.99
CA GLN A 230 10.71 14.42 -3.93
C GLN A 230 10.66 13.00 -4.52
N LEU A 231 9.74 12.73 -5.43
CA LEU A 231 9.67 11.43 -6.10
C LEU A 231 10.95 11.12 -6.85
N LYS A 232 11.46 12.08 -7.64
CA LYS A 232 12.73 11.92 -8.35
C LYS A 232 13.88 11.59 -7.41
N ARG A 233 13.96 12.22 -6.23
CA ARG A 233 14.99 11.91 -5.22
C ARG A 233 14.90 10.47 -4.72
N ILE A 234 13.69 9.95 -4.49
CA ILE A 234 13.48 8.55 -4.09
C ILE A 234 13.94 7.60 -5.20
N LEU A 235 13.56 7.87 -6.45
CA LEU A 235 13.89 7.03 -7.60
C LEU A 235 15.40 7.05 -7.93
N ASP A 236 16.03 8.23 -7.87
CA ASP A 236 17.48 8.36 -8.02
C ASP A 236 18.22 7.59 -6.91
N TYR A 237 17.67 7.59 -5.68
CA TYR A 237 18.23 6.81 -4.59
C TYR A 237 18.17 5.30 -4.87
N TYR A 238 17.04 4.78 -5.35
CA TYR A 238 16.95 3.38 -5.80
C TYR A 238 17.95 3.07 -6.91
N ARG A 239 18.00 3.89 -7.96
CA ARG A 239 18.91 3.69 -9.10
C ARG A 239 20.39 3.71 -8.69
N SER A 240 20.77 4.59 -7.77
CA SER A 240 22.16 4.68 -7.27
C SER A 240 22.62 3.40 -6.54
N HIS A 241 21.68 2.54 -6.12
CA HIS A 241 21.95 1.24 -5.50
C HIS A 241 21.76 0.06 -6.47
N GLY A 242 21.57 0.34 -7.77
CA GLY A 242 21.46 -0.69 -8.81
C GLY A 242 20.05 -1.28 -8.97
N PHE A 243 19.05 -0.73 -8.29
CA PHE A 243 17.66 -1.13 -8.46
C PHE A 243 17.04 -0.49 -9.71
N LEU A 244 16.04 -1.17 -10.27
CA LEU A 244 15.19 -0.64 -11.33
C LEU A 244 13.93 -0.02 -10.72
N TYR A 245 13.23 0.80 -11.49
CA TYR A 245 11.89 1.26 -11.08
C TYR A 245 10.89 1.36 -12.23
N ALA A 246 9.64 1.21 -11.86
CA ALA A 246 8.48 1.29 -12.73
C ALA A 246 7.54 2.43 -12.29
N LEU A 247 6.86 3.05 -13.25
CA LEU A 247 5.69 3.89 -12.98
C LEU A 247 4.42 3.13 -13.35
N ASP A 248 3.51 3.05 -12.39
CA ASP A 248 2.23 2.37 -12.49
C ASP A 248 1.12 3.30 -13.04
N ASP A 249 0.06 2.70 -13.59
CA ASP A 249 -1.18 3.35 -14.04
C ASP A 249 -1.02 4.53 -15.06
N VAL A 250 -0.01 4.47 -15.92
CA VAL A 250 0.27 5.53 -16.90
C VAL A 250 -0.80 5.58 -18.00
N GLY A 251 -1.24 6.80 -18.31
CA GLY A 251 -2.23 7.14 -19.32
C GLY A 251 -3.51 7.71 -18.71
N SER A 252 -3.75 7.45 -17.43
CA SER A 252 -4.97 7.87 -16.71
C SER A 252 -4.94 9.34 -16.27
N GLY A 253 -3.74 9.93 -16.18
CA GLY A 253 -3.51 11.31 -15.75
C GLY A 253 -3.18 12.27 -16.90
N TYR A 254 -3.58 13.54 -16.75
CA TYR A 254 -3.33 14.60 -17.74
C TYR A 254 -1.84 14.90 -17.99
N ASN A 255 -0.95 14.63 -17.02
CA ASN A 255 0.46 15.05 -17.04
C ASN A 255 1.45 13.87 -17.08
N ASP A 256 0.99 12.66 -17.40
CA ASP A 256 1.82 11.46 -17.28
C ASP A 256 3.04 11.49 -18.21
N ILE A 257 2.92 12.06 -19.41
CA ILE A 257 4.02 12.14 -20.36
C ILE A 257 5.14 13.06 -19.86
N ASP A 258 4.80 14.18 -19.23
CA ASP A 258 5.78 15.09 -18.64
C ASP A 258 6.48 14.43 -17.44
N LYS A 259 5.72 13.70 -16.61
CA LYS A 259 6.28 12.88 -15.52
C LYS A 259 7.27 11.84 -16.07
N LEU A 260 6.92 11.12 -17.13
CA LEU A 260 7.81 10.14 -17.77
C LEU A 260 9.14 10.75 -18.22
N MET A 261 9.08 11.92 -18.86
CA MET A 261 10.28 12.61 -19.35
C MET A 261 11.18 13.10 -18.21
N ALA A 262 10.58 13.55 -17.10
CA ALA A 262 11.30 14.02 -15.93
C ALA A 262 11.91 12.88 -15.10
N LEU A 263 11.16 11.79 -14.93
CA LEU A 263 11.52 10.67 -14.05
C LEU A 263 12.32 9.59 -14.76
N LYS A 264 12.14 9.39 -16.07
CA LYS A 264 12.84 8.38 -16.89
C LYS A 264 12.88 6.98 -16.24
N PRO A 265 11.72 6.35 -15.99
CA PRO A 265 11.68 4.99 -15.44
C PRO A 265 12.26 3.95 -16.39
N ASP A 266 12.62 2.80 -15.83
CA ASP A 266 13.12 1.67 -16.61
C ASP A 266 11.96 0.89 -17.25
N ILE A 267 10.80 0.89 -16.58
CA ILE A 267 9.56 0.27 -17.04
C ILE A 267 8.39 1.25 -16.88
N VAL A 268 7.47 1.27 -17.85
CA VAL A 268 6.25 2.07 -17.80
C VAL A 268 5.07 1.13 -17.98
N LYS A 269 4.14 1.16 -17.03
CA LYS A 269 2.97 0.30 -17.07
C LYS A 269 1.75 1.07 -17.58
N LEU A 270 1.16 0.61 -18.68
CA LEU A 270 -0.04 1.17 -19.28
C LEU A 270 -1.25 0.72 -18.46
N ALA A 271 -2.02 1.68 -17.96
CA ALA A 271 -3.21 1.43 -17.14
C ALA A 271 -4.21 0.49 -17.83
N ILE A 272 -4.87 -0.35 -17.02
CA ILE A 272 -5.88 -1.32 -17.48
C ILE A 272 -6.99 -0.68 -18.31
N GLU A 273 -7.35 0.57 -18.02
CA GLU A 273 -8.38 1.29 -18.76
C GLU A 273 -8.05 1.50 -20.24
N TYR A 274 -6.76 1.57 -20.61
CA TYR A 274 -6.29 1.66 -21.99
C TYR A 274 -5.87 0.31 -22.58
N THR A 275 -5.60 -0.69 -21.76
CA THR A 275 -5.29 -2.05 -22.22
C THR A 275 -6.56 -2.84 -22.56
N ASN A 276 -7.56 -2.85 -21.67
CA ASN A 276 -8.75 -3.69 -21.84
C ASN A 276 -9.61 -3.21 -23.01
N GLY A 277 -9.81 -4.04 -24.03
CA GLY A 277 -10.57 -3.72 -25.24
C GLY A 277 -9.83 -2.79 -26.21
N VAL A 278 -8.51 -2.61 -26.06
CA VAL A 278 -7.69 -1.77 -26.95
C VAL A 278 -7.77 -2.20 -28.41
N SER A 279 -7.92 -3.50 -28.68
CA SER A 279 -8.03 -4.05 -30.05
C SER A 279 -9.21 -3.47 -30.84
N SER A 280 -10.26 -2.99 -30.17
CA SER A 280 -11.50 -2.49 -30.79
C SER A 280 -11.78 -1.00 -30.58
N ASN A 281 -10.97 -0.30 -29.78
CA ASN A 281 -11.21 1.11 -29.42
C ASN A 281 -10.09 2.05 -29.87
N VAL A 282 -10.38 2.91 -30.85
CA VAL A 282 -9.40 3.85 -31.44
C VAL A 282 -8.77 4.81 -30.42
N GLU A 283 -9.51 5.28 -29.43
CA GLU A 283 -8.96 6.20 -28.42
C GLU A 283 -7.96 5.48 -27.50
N LYS A 284 -8.28 4.26 -27.08
CA LYS A 284 -7.34 3.41 -26.33
C LYS A 284 -6.08 3.11 -27.13
N GLN A 285 -6.21 2.84 -28.44
CA GLN A 285 -5.08 2.63 -29.34
C GLN A 285 -4.17 3.85 -29.46
N LYS A 286 -4.76 5.06 -29.53
CA LYS A 286 -3.99 6.32 -29.57
C LYS A 286 -3.19 6.50 -28.28
N MET A 287 -3.81 6.28 -27.11
CA MET A 287 -3.12 6.39 -25.83
C MET A 287 -2.00 5.35 -25.70
N ALA A 288 -2.29 4.07 -25.99
CA ALA A 288 -1.29 3.01 -25.94
C ALA A 288 -0.09 3.31 -26.86
N LYS A 289 -0.33 3.88 -28.05
CA LYS A 289 0.72 4.30 -28.98
C LYS A 289 1.53 5.49 -28.46
N LEU A 290 0.88 6.45 -27.80
CA LEU A 290 1.54 7.61 -27.19
C LEU A 290 2.48 7.16 -26.05
N VAL A 291 2.00 6.30 -25.16
CA VAL A 291 2.81 5.72 -24.07
C VAL A 291 4.00 4.96 -24.64
N LEU A 292 3.77 4.07 -25.62
CA LEU A 292 4.85 3.32 -26.26
C LEU A 292 5.91 4.22 -26.93
N LYS A 293 5.48 5.30 -27.60
CA LYS A 293 6.39 6.28 -28.19
C LYS A 293 7.25 6.95 -27.11
N SER A 294 6.63 7.31 -25.99
CA SER A 294 7.32 7.96 -24.86
C SER A 294 8.34 7.01 -24.23
N CYS A 295 7.99 5.74 -24.03
CA CYS A 295 8.90 4.70 -23.55
C CYS A 295 10.15 4.61 -24.43
N ARG A 296 9.97 4.54 -25.76
CA ARG A 296 11.07 4.50 -26.72
C ARG A 296 11.98 5.74 -26.66
N GLN A 297 11.41 6.91 -26.39
CA GLN A 297 12.19 8.16 -26.28
C GLN A 297 13.08 8.19 -25.04
N ILE A 298 12.63 7.60 -23.93
CA ILE A 298 13.38 7.56 -22.67
C ILE A 298 14.19 6.27 -22.49
N GLY A 299 14.03 5.28 -23.38
CA GLY A 299 14.68 3.98 -23.30
C GLY A 299 14.04 2.99 -22.31
N ALA A 300 12.77 3.22 -21.95
CA ALA A 300 12.01 2.36 -21.04
C ALA A 300 11.33 1.20 -21.78
N LYS A 301 11.06 0.11 -21.07
CA LYS A 301 10.17 -0.97 -21.52
C LYS A 301 8.71 -0.60 -21.29
N ALA A 302 7.86 -0.87 -22.27
CA ALA A 302 6.41 -0.71 -22.11
C ALA A 302 5.76 -2.02 -21.64
N LEU A 303 5.05 -1.96 -20.51
CA LEU A 303 4.28 -3.05 -19.94
C LEU A 303 2.78 -2.76 -20.08
N ALA A 304 2.02 -3.70 -20.63
CA ALA A 304 0.55 -3.58 -20.67
C ALA A 304 -0.10 -4.35 -19.53
N GLU A 305 -0.83 -3.65 -18.66
CA GLU A 305 -1.53 -4.24 -17.52
C GLU A 305 -2.98 -4.56 -17.80
N GLY A 306 -3.51 -5.53 -17.06
CA GLY A 306 -4.91 -5.90 -17.16
C GLY A 306 -5.26 -6.50 -18.52
N VAL A 307 -4.33 -7.25 -19.12
CA VAL A 307 -4.58 -8.04 -20.32
C VAL A 307 -5.52 -9.19 -19.97
N GLU A 308 -6.78 -9.07 -20.37
CA GLU A 308 -7.83 -10.08 -20.09
C GLU A 308 -8.19 -10.92 -21.31
N LYS A 309 -7.88 -10.45 -22.52
CA LYS A 309 -8.26 -11.09 -23.78
C LYS A 309 -7.07 -11.27 -24.71
N GLU A 310 -7.10 -12.37 -25.47
CA GLU A 310 -6.07 -12.68 -26.46
C GLU A 310 -5.96 -11.61 -27.55
N GLU A 311 -7.10 -11.09 -28.03
CA GLU A 311 -7.15 -10.05 -29.08
C GLU A 311 -6.39 -8.77 -28.67
N ASP A 312 -6.51 -8.35 -27.41
CA ASP A 312 -5.80 -7.18 -26.87
C ASP A 312 -4.30 -7.48 -26.71
N TYR A 313 -3.93 -8.67 -26.23
CA TYR A 313 -2.54 -9.12 -26.17
C TYR A 313 -1.89 -9.11 -27.56
N VAL A 314 -2.51 -9.76 -28.55
CA VAL A 314 -2.00 -9.84 -29.92
C VAL A 314 -1.87 -8.45 -30.53
N PHE A 315 -2.83 -7.57 -30.29
CA PHE A 315 -2.80 -6.21 -30.79
C PHE A 315 -1.63 -5.40 -30.20
N LEU A 316 -1.47 -5.40 -28.87
CA LEU A 316 -0.40 -4.67 -28.18
C LEU A 316 1.00 -5.24 -28.49
N LYS A 317 1.11 -6.57 -28.57
CA LYS A 317 2.33 -7.24 -29.04
C LYS A 317 2.73 -6.81 -30.45
N LYS A 318 1.77 -6.77 -31.39
CA LYS A 318 2.02 -6.27 -32.75
C LYS A 318 2.38 -4.78 -32.78
N MET A 319 1.81 -3.98 -31.87
CA MET A 319 2.16 -2.56 -31.72
C MET A 319 3.62 -2.38 -31.24
N GLY A 320 4.12 -3.36 -30.48
CA GLY A 320 5.50 -3.42 -29.98
C GLY A 320 5.64 -3.12 -28.50
N TYR A 321 4.64 -3.47 -27.69
CA TYR A 321 4.78 -3.57 -26.23
C TYR A 321 5.72 -4.72 -25.87
N ASP A 322 6.56 -4.51 -24.86
CA ASP A 322 7.62 -5.43 -24.46
C ASP A 322 7.13 -6.48 -23.45
N LEU A 323 6.30 -6.04 -22.51
CA LEU A 323 5.88 -6.79 -21.33
C LEU A 323 4.35 -6.79 -21.19
N PHE A 324 3.81 -7.82 -20.57
CA PHE A 324 2.37 -8.02 -20.40
C PHE A 324 2.04 -8.61 -19.03
N GLN A 325 0.95 -8.15 -18.43
CA GLN A 325 0.43 -8.68 -17.18
C GLN A 325 -1.10 -8.67 -17.23
N GLY A 326 -1.73 -9.74 -16.76
CA GLY A 326 -3.18 -9.80 -16.71
C GLY A 326 -3.75 -11.20 -16.59
N TYR A 327 -5.05 -11.28 -16.39
CA TYR A 327 -5.76 -12.54 -16.11
C TYR A 327 -5.86 -13.48 -17.31
N PHE A 328 -5.59 -12.99 -18.52
CA PHE A 328 -5.38 -13.84 -19.69
C PHE A 328 -4.25 -14.85 -19.46
N PHE A 329 -3.19 -14.44 -18.74
CA PHE A 329 -2.06 -15.32 -18.41
C PHE A 329 -2.24 -15.99 -17.06
N SER A 330 -2.48 -15.20 -16.02
CA SER A 330 -2.71 -15.71 -14.66
C SER A 330 -3.27 -14.65 -13.73
N LYS A 331 -4.11 -15.08 -12.81
CA LYS A 331 -4.44 -14.31 -11.60
C LYS A 331 -3.25 -14.38 -10.61
N PRO A 332 -3.16 -13.47 -9.64
CA PRO A 332 -2.19 -13.60 -8.54
C PRO A 332 -2.33 -14.95 -7.84
N LEU A 333 -1.20 -15.60 -7.54
CA LEU A 333 -1.12 -16.92 -6.90
C LEU A 333 -0.32 -16.86 -5.59
N PRO A 334 -0.55 -17.76 -4.62
CA PRO A 334 0.22 -17.77 -3.36
C PRO A 334 1.69 -18.21 -3.54
N THR A 335 2.05 -18.74 -4.70
CA THR A 335 3.43 -19.13 -5.05
C THR A 335 3.77 -18.65 -6.47
N PRO A 336 5.06 -18.43 -6.79
CA PRO A 336 5.48 -18.04 -8.14
C PRO A 336 4.98 -19.03 -9.20
N LEU A 337 4.47 -18.50 -10.32
CA LEU A 337 4.08 -19.33 -11.46
C LEU A 337 5.31 -19.88 -12.17
N GLN A 338 5.31 -21.17 -12.50
CA GLN A 338 6.34 -21.83 -13.30
C GLN A 338 6.02 -21.77 -14.80
N GLN A 339 7.07 -21.73 -15.64
CA GLN A 339 6.95 -21.56 -17.08
C GLN A 339 6.15 -22.70 -17.74
N GLU A 340 6.35 -23.96 -17.31
CA GLU A 340 5.65 -25.12 -17.86
C GLU A 340 4.14 -25.01 -17.65
N LYS A 341 3.73 -24.50 -16.48
CA LYS A 341 2.32 -24.30 -16.13
C LYS A 341 1.70 -23.20 -16.98
N LEU A 342 2.40 -22.09 -17.21
CA LEU A 342 1.95 -21.03 -18.12
C LEU A 342 1.73 -21.58 -19.53
N THR A 343 2.70 -22.30 -20.08
CA THR A 343 2.59 -22.90 -21.41
C THR A 343 1.42 -23.88 -21.51
N SER A 344 1.16 -24.67 -20.47
CA SER A 344 -0.01 -25.54 -20.43
C SER A 344 -1.33 -24.78 -20.46
N MET A 345 -1.44 -23.67 -19.72
CA MET A 345 -2.68 -22.86 -19.65
C MET A 345 -3.00 -22.20 -20.99
N LEU A 346 -1.99 -21.68 -21.69
CA LEU A 346 -2.17 -20.98 -22.96
C LEU A 346 -2.46 -21.91 -24.14
N ARG A 347 -2.14 -23.21 -24.04
CA ARG A 347 -2.50 -24.21 -25.07
C ARG A 347 -3.95 -24.70 -24.98
N THR A 348 -4.59 -24.47 -23.83
CA THR A 348 -5.97 -24.90 -23.57
C THR A 348 -7.02 -23.82 -23.86
N HIS A 349 -6.56 -22.61 -24.16
CA HIS A 349 -7.36 -21.51 -24.69
C HIS A 349 -7.26 -21.52 -26.22
#